data_AF-A0A8J7XLY3-F1
#
_entry.id   AF-A0A8J7XLY3-F1
#
_cell.length_a   1.000
_cell.length_b   1.000
_cell.length_c   1.000
_cell.angle_alpha   90.00
_cell.angle_beta   90.00
_cell.angle_gamma   90.00
#
_symmetry.space_group_name_H-M   'P 1'
#
loop_
_entity.id
_entity.type
_entity.pdbx_description
1 polymer ?
#
loop_
_entity_poly.entity_id
_entity_poly.type
_entity_poly.pdbx_seq_one_letter_code
_entity_poly.pdbx_strand_id
1 'polypeptide(L)' 'MSQLFFLNIDYKSLDLTSAREAIRIARTNGVTYYDAVHVAVSLQHASALVTDDKELLKKFKNAIPMKDALEGIETAFML' A
#
# COMPACT_ATOMS: atom_id res chain seq x y z
N MET A 1 -19.55 25.53 2.10
CA MET A 1 -19.98 24.14 1.84
C MET A 1 -18.75 23.28 1.83
N SER A 2 -18.50 22.51 2.89
CA SER A 2 -17.32 21.67 3.07
C SER A 2 -17.45 20.40 2.23
N GLN A 3 -16.71 20.34 1.12
CA GLN A 3 -16.54 19.09 0.39
C GLN A 3 -15.55 18.21 1.16
N LEU A 4 -16.07 17.26 1.95
CA LEU A 4 -15.28 16.19 2.56
C LEU A 4 -14.84 15.20 1.46
N PHE A 5 -13.70 15.46 0.83
CA PHE A 5 -13.00 14.56 -0.10
C PHE A 5 -11.87 13.85 0.64
N PHE A 6 -12.06 12.68 1.25
CA PHE A 6 -10.94 12.14 2.03
C PHE A 6 -10.59 10.66 1.93
N LEU A 7 -11.42 9.83 1.29
CA LEU A 7 -10.98 8.49 0.88
C LEU A 7 -11.58 8.15 -0.47
N ASN A 8 -10.86 8.45 -1.56
CA ASN A 8 -11.16 7.86 -2.85
C ASN A 8 -10.71 6.39 -2.81
N ILE A 9 -11.58 5.53 -2.28
CA ILE A 9 -11.37 4.08 -2.30
C ILE A 9 -11.63 3.61 -3.74
N ASP A 10 -10.54 3.46 -4.49
CA ASP A 10 -10.58 2.92 -5.85
C ASP A 10 -10.35 1.41 -5.80
N TYR A 11 -11.36 0.63 -6.17
CA TYR A 11 -11.22 -0.81 -6.29
C TYR A 11 -10.51 -1.15 -7.60
N LYS A 12 -9.30 -1.70 -7.49
CA LYS A 12 -8.54 -2.20 -8.64
C LYS A 12 -8.59 -3.71 -8.69
N SER A 13 -9.17 -4.23 -9.77
CA SER A 13 -9.00 -5.63 -10.14
C SER A 13 -7.55 -5.89 -10.49
N LEU A 14 -7.01 -7.03 -10.07
CA LEU A 14 -5.66 -7.44 -10.43
C LEU A 14 -5.64 -7.82 -11.91
N ASP A 15 -5.00 -7.00 -12.75
CA ASP A 15 -4.76 -7.38 -14.14
C ASP A 15 -3.61 -8.38 -14.25
N LEU A 16 -3.41 -8.94 -15.45
CA LEU A 16 -2.37 -9.94 -15.70
C LEU A 16 -0.96 -9.40 -15.45
N THR A 17 -0.74 -8.10 -15.67
CA THR A 17 0.55 -7.44 -15.46
C THR A 17 0.85 -7.35 -13.97
N SER A 18 -0.08 -6.82 -13.18
CA SER A 18 0.04 -6.74 -11.72
C SER A 18 0.14 -8.12 -11.07
N ALA A 19 -0.57 -9.13 -11.61
CA ALA A 19 -0.49 -10.50 -11.14
C ALA A 19 0.90 -11.13 -11.35
N ARG A 20 1.51 -10.92 -12.52
CA ARG A 20 2.87 -11.39 -12.82
C ARG A 20 3.91 -10.70 -11.94
N GLU A 21 3.73 -9.40 -11.73
CA GLU A 21 4.61 -8.63 -10.87
C GLU A 21 4.52 -9.08 -9.40
N ALA A 22 3.33 -9.35 -8.89
CA ALA A 22 3.14 -9.92 -7.56
C ALA A 22 3.83 -11.29 -7.41
N ILE A 23 3.77 -12.17 -8.43
CA ILE A 23 4.51 -13.45 -8.40
C ILE A 23 6.03 -13.21 -8.30
N ARG A 24 6.54 -12.24 -9.07
CA ARG A 24 7.97 -11.88 -9.06
C ARG A 24 8.37 -11.37 -7.67
N ILE A 25 7.60 -10.44 -7.10
CA ILE A 25 7.85 -9.87 -5.77
C ILE A 25 7.82 -10.95 -4.69
N ALA A 26 6.82 -11.83 -4.70
CA ALA A 26 6.68 -12.93 -3.73
C ALA A 26 7.92 -13.83 -3.73
N ARG A 27 8.39 -14.23 -4.92
CA ARG A 27 9.57 -15.09 -5.07
C ARG A 27 10.87 -14.40 -4.66
N THR A 28 11.08 -13.16 -5.10
CA THR A 28 12.31 -12.41 -4.83
C THR A 28 12.45 -12.07 -3.36
N ASN A 29 11.35 -11.70 -2.69
CA ASN A 29 11.39 -11.21 -1.32
C ASN A 29 11.00 -12.28 -0.30
N GLY A 30 10.57 -13.47 -0.72
CA GLY A 30 10.13 -14.53 0.17
C GLY A 30 8.95 -14.10 1.06
N VAL A 31 7.94 -13.47 0.45
CA VAL A 31 6.69 -13.05 1.11
C VAL A 31 5.52 -13.80 0.50
N THR A 32 4.35 -13.79 1.16
CA THR A 32 3.17 -14.46 0.62
C THR A 32 2.71 -13.78 -0.68
N TYR A 33 1.98 -14.52 -1.51
CA TYR A 33 1.40 -13.94 -2.72
C TYR A 33 0.41 -12.81 -2.40
N TYR A 34 -0.36 -12.92 -1.32
CA TYR A 34 -1.30 -11.88 -0.88
C TYR A 34 -0.57 -10.57 -0.55
N ASP A 35 0.51 -10.65 0.23
CA ASP A 35 1.30 -9.46 0.55
C ASP A 35 1.93 -8.86 -0.69
N ALA A 36 2.47 -9.72 -1.57
CA ALA A 36 3.08 -9.28 -2.81
C ALA A 36 2.09 -8.58 -3.75
N VAL A 37 0.80 -8.96 -3.74
CA VAL A 37 -0.26 -8.26 -4.47
C VAL A 37 -0.42 -6.83 -3.95
N HIS A 38 -0.53 -6.66 -2.63
CA HIS A 38 -0.66 -5.32 -2.04
C HIS A 38 0.57 -4.45 -2.30
N VAL A 39 1.78 -5.03 -2.23
CA VAL A 39 3.02 -4.35 -2.62
C VAL A 39 2.97 -3.95 -4.10
N ALA A 40 2.66 -4.87 -5.01
CA ALA A 40 2.64 -4.61 -6.45
C ALA A 40 1.69 -3.45 -6.81
N VAL A 41 0.48 -3.48 -6.25
CA VAL A 41 -0.53 -2.42 -6.47
C VAL A 41 -0.05 -1.08 -5.89
N SER A 42 0.49 -1.07 -4.66
CA SER A 42 1.00 0.17 -4.06
C SER A 42 2.11 0.82 -4.89
N LEU A 43 3.04 0.03 -5.42
CA LEU A 43 4.13 0.52 -6.27
C LEU A 43 3.63 1.03 -7.61
N GLN A 44 2.70 0.31 -8.25
CA GLN A 44 2.09 0.71 -9.53
C GLN A 44 1.40 2.07 -9.42
N HIS A 45 0.79 2.37 -8.28
CA HIS A 45 0.10 3.63 -8.03
C HIS A 45 0.95 4.68 -7.29
N ALA A 46 2.26 4.46 -7.17
CA ALA A 46 3.19 5.34 -6.45
C ALA A 46 2.66 5.73 -5.04
N SER A 47 2.01 4.79 -4.38
CA SER A 47 1.32 4.97 -3.11
C SER A 47 2.07 4.29 -1.97
N ALA A 48 1.86 4.79 -0.75
CA ALA A 48 2.37 4.13 0.45
C ALA A 48 1.60 2.82 0.70
N LEU A 49 2.31 1.77 1.10
CA LEU A 49 1.72 0.53 1.61
C LEU A 49 1.52 0.68 3.12
N VAL A 50 0.31 0.98 3.56
CA VAL A 50 -0.01 1.06 4.99
C VAL A 50 -0.21 -0.35 5.54
N THR A 51 0.62 -0.77 6.49
CA THR A 51 0.55 -2.10 7.12
C THR A 51 1.27 -2.12 8.47
N ASP A 52 0.84 -3.01 9.37
CA ASP A 52 1.53 -3.31 10.62
C ASP A 52 2.29 -4.66 10.56
N ASP A 53 2.36 -5.28 9.38
CA ASP A 53 3.20 -6.45 9.15
C ASP A 53 4.68 -6.06 9.20
N LYS A 54 5.38 -6.56 10.22
CA LYS A 54 6.80 -6.27 10.48
C LYS A 54 7.72 -6.74 9.35
N GLU A 55 7.36 -7.83 8.66
CA GLU A 55 8.15 -8.36 7.57
C GLU A 55 8.08 -7.43 6.35
N LEU A 56 6.88 -6.93 6.04
CA LEU A 56 6.68 -5.99 4.93
C LEU A 56 7.33 -4.64 5.21
N LEU A 57 7.18 -4.11 6.43
CA LEU A 57 7.83 -2.87 6.88
C LEU A 57 9.36 -2.93 6.77
N LYS A 58 9.95 -4.11 6.99
CA LYS A 58 11.40 -4.31 6.88
C LYS A 58 11.87 -4.44 5.43
N LYS A 59 11.07 -5.08 4.56
CA LYS A 59 11.47 -5.45 3.20
C LYS A 59 11.16 -4.36 2.17
N PHE A 60 10.12 -3.55 2.38
CA PHE A 60 9.62 -2.61 1.37
C PHE A 60 9.69 -1.16 1.85
N LYS A 61 10.42 -0.32 1.11
CA LYS A 61 10.67 1.08 1.47
C LYS A 61 9.43 1.98 1.43
N ASN A 62 8.42 1.62 0.65
CA ASN A 62 7.17 2.37 0.57
C ASN A 62 6.14 1.90 1.63
N ALA A 63 6.50 0.94 2.48
CA ALA A 63 5.63 0.49 3.56
C ALA A 63 5.75 1.43 4.77
N ILE A 64 4.62 1.80 5.35
CA ILE A 64 4.55 2.65 6.54
C ILE A 64 3.60 2.02 7.59
N PRO A 65 3.89 2.18 8.89
CA PRO A 65 2.98 1.74 9.96
C PRO A 65 1.63 2.46 9.88
N MET A 66 0.57 1.79 10.36
CA MET A 66 -0.77 2.40 10.42
C MET A 66 -0.77 3.69 11.24
N LYS A 67 -0.04 3.68 12.37
CA LYS A 67 0.08 4.85 13.24
C LYS A 67 0.59 6.08 12.48
N ASP A 68 1.68 5.94 11.74
CA ASP A 68 2.31 7.04 11.01
C ASP A 68 1.39 7.55 9.88
N ALA A 69 0.66 6.63 9.23
CA ALA A 69 -0.33 6.98 8.23
C ALA A 69 -1.49 7.82 8.83
N LEU A 70 -1.99 7.41 10.00
CA LEU A 70 -3.07 8.12 10.70
C LEU A 70 -2.61 9.50 11.20
N GLU A 71 -1.42 9.61 11.79
CA GLU A 71 -0.85 10.90 12.22
C GLU A 71 -0.66 11.87 11.05
N GLY A 72 -0.23 11.35 9.89
CA GLY A 72 -0.12 12.13 8.66
C GLY A 72 -1.46 12.64 8.15
N ILE A 73 -2.50 11.79 8.22
CA ILE A 73 -3.87 12.16 7.86
C ILE A 73 -4.41 13.23 8.83
N GLU A 74 -4.31 13.01 10.14
CA GLU A 74 -4.76 13.96 11.16
C GLU A 74 -4.09 15.33 11.01
N THR A 75 -2.79 15.36 10.74
CA THR A 75 -2.05 16.61 10.50
C THR A 75 -2.56 17.32 9.24
N ALA A 76 -2.85 16.59 8.17
CA ALA A 76 -3.41 17.16 6.94
C ALA A 76 -4.82 17.76 7.14
N PHE A 77 -5.56 17.29 8.15
CA PHE A 77 -6.88 17.79 8.52
C PHE A 77 -6.87 18.96 9.53
N MET A 78 -5.77 19.17 10.26
CA MET A 78 -5.65 20.24 11.26
C MET A 78 -5.28 21.63 10.66
N LEU A 79 -5.66 21.87 9.39
CA LEU A 79 -5.71 23.22 8.80
C LEU A 79 -6.99 23.96 9.19
#